data_AF-A0A5C8C2I4-F1
#
_entry.id   AF-A0A5C8C2I4-F1
#
_cell.length_a   1.000
_cell.length_b   1.000
_cell.length_c   1.000
_cell.angle_alpha   90.00
_cell.angle_beta   90.00
_cell.angle_gamma   90.00
#
_symmetry.space_group_name_H-M   'P 1'
#
loop_
_entity.id
_entity.type
_entity.pdbx_description
1 polymer ?
#
loop_
_entity_poly.entity_id
_entity_poly.type
_entity_poly.pdbx_seq_one_letter_code
_entity_poly.pdbx_strand_id
1 'polypeptide(L)'
;MPFTLSHAVLSPALSRLSRGHLPIAALAIGCMTPDLYRLFTPASIMLAHKWSGLLFPNLPIGLLFFVLWYLLYRPVIYDFLGLQHDLKIKSFNDAVAFIFMGCLAIIFGAATHLIWDGLTHLDFRSFAFHGFLGKHVAVLGSHYPVHFILQIGCSVLALPIVYWQCLSYYRRHKHTVPVAINTQCFAYASLLVACIGGALTVWDYQRYITAELWQRESYFFIGKAINEFTQTALTIYTAACVLWRCLSRTA
;
A
#
# COMPACT_ATOMS: atom_id res chain seq x y z
N MET A 1 11.19 8.60 0.46
CA MET A 1 10.74 7.23 0.18
C MET A 1 10.37 7.13 -1.29
N PRO A 2 10.67 6.03 -1.98
CA PRO A 2 9.86 5.65 -3.13
C PRO A 2 8.39 5.65 -2.71
N PHE A 3 7.49 6.00 -3.62
CA PHE A 3 6.05 5.94 -3.34
C PHE A 3 5.67 4.51 -2.92
N THR A 4 5.08 4.35 -1.73
CA THR A 4 4.87 3.06 -1.03
C THR A 4 4.31 1.95 -1.93
N LEU A 5 3.35 2.25 -2.81
CA LEU A 5 2.74 1.26 -3.73
C LEU A 5 3.75 0.65 -4.72
N SER A 6 4.83 1.36 -5.01
CA SER A 6 5.90 0.91 -5.93
C SER A 6 6.55 -0.38 -5.45
N HIS A 7 6.68 -0.58 -4.14
CA HIS A 7 7.33 -1.77 -3.58
C HIS A 7 6.53 -3.06 -3.84
N ALA A 8 5.21 -2.96 -4.05
CA ALA A 8 4.36 -4.09 -4.36
C ALA A 8 4.60 -4.68 -5.77
N VAL A 9 5.40 -4.02 -6.62
CA VAL A 9 5.71 -4.49 -7.99
C VAL A 9 6.35 -5.89 -8.00
N LEU A 10 7.05 -6.27 -6.94
CA LEU A 10 7.72 -7.56 -6.80
C LEU A 10 6.77 -8.69 -6.39
N SER A 11 5.57 -8.39 -5.88
CA SER A 11 4.68 -9.38 -5.28
C SER A 11 4.27 -10.51 -6.26
N PRO A 12 3.90 -10.24 -7.52
CA PRO A 12 3.60 -11.33 -8.46
C PRO A 12 4.82 -12.16 -8.88
N ALA A 13 6.03 -11.57 -8.87
CA ALA A 13 7.26 -12.31 -9.17
C ALA A 13 7.62 -13.26 -8.02
N LEU A 14 7.56 -12.78 -6.78
CA LEU A 14 7.82 -13.59 -5.58
C LEU A 14 6.79 -14.71 -5.41
N SER A 15 5.52 -14.43 -5.68
CA SER A 15 4.49 -15.47 -5.66
C SER A 15 4.77 -16.55 -6.70
N ARG A 16 5.15 -16.18 -7.94
CA ARG A 16 5.56 -17.14 -8.98
C ARG A 16 6.78 -17.96 -8.59
N LEU A 17 7.79 -17.35 -7.97
CA LEU A 17 8.98 -18.05 -7.48
C LEU A 17 8.61 -19.09 -6.41
N SER A 18 7.65 -18.78 -5.56
CA SER A 18 7.07 -19.72 -4.60
C SER A 18 6.09 -20.72 -5.20
N ARG A 19 5.95 -20.80 -6.53
CA ARG A 19 4.93 -21.61 -7.24
C ARG A 19 3.49 -21.32 -6.82
N GLY A 20 3.20 -20.09 -6.41
CA GLY A 20 1.89 -19.64 -5.96
C GLY A 20 1.57 -19.91 -4.49
N HIS A 21 2.49 -20.49 -3.71
CA HIS A 21 2.24 -20.73 -2.28
C HIS A 21 2.16 -19.44 -1.46
N LEU A 22 2.91 -18.40 -1.82
CA LEU A 22 2.82 -17.09 -1.18
C LEU A 22 1.69 -16.27 -1.83
N PRO A 23 0.61 -15.90 -1.12
CA PRO A 23 -0.48 -15.13 -1.68
C PRO A 23 -0.01 -13.74 -2.13
N ILE A 24 -0.32 -13.36 -3.38
CA ILE A 24 0.13 -12.08 -3.96
C ILE A 24 -0.34 -10.88 -3.12
N ALA A 25 -1.59 -10.89 -2.64
CA ALA A 25 -2.09 -9.77 -1.85
C ALA A 25 -1.37 -9.65 -0.49
N ALA A 26 -0.98 -10.77 0.13
CA ALA A 26 -0.23 -10.75 1.39
C ALA A 26 1.20 -10.23 1.19
N LEU A 27 1.85 -10.61 0.07
CA LEU A 27 3.14 -10.04 -0.33
C LEU A 27 3.03 -8.52 -0.56
N ALA A 28 2.00 -8.08 -1.29
CA ALA A 28 1.79 -6.66 -1.57
C ALA A 28 1.53 -5.86 -0.29
N ILE A 29 0.71 -6.39 0.63
CA ILE A 29 0.51 -5.81 1.96
C ILE A 29 1.85 -5.70 2.69
N GLY A 30 2.61 -6.79 2.77
CA GLY A 30 3.94 -6.81 3.39
C GLY A 30 4.90 -5.77 2.82
N CYS A 31 4.94 -5.60 1.49
CA CYS A 31 5.75 -4.59 0.81
C CYS A 31 5.40 -3.16 1.22
N MET A 32 4.24 -2.91 1.82
CA MET A 32 3.77 -1.59 2.22
C MET A 32 3.78 -1.38 3.73
N THR A 33 3.77 -2.45 4.56
CA THR A 33 3.60 -2.32 6.01
C THR A 33 4.63 -1.44 6.72
N PRO A 34 5.93 -1.42 6.35
CA PRO A 34 6.89 -0.54 7.02
C PRO A 34 6.48 0.94 6.94
N ASP A 35 5.94 1.33 5.78
CA ASP A 35 5.41 2.67 5.54
C ASP A 35 4.03 2.90 6.15
N LEU A 36 3.15 1.89 6.18
CA LEU A 36 1.80 2.03 6.76
C LEU A 36 1.82 2.26 8.27
N TYR A 37 2.92 1.91 8.96
CA TYR A 37 3.08 2.14 10.40
C TYR A 37 2.76 3.58 10.81
N ARG A 38 3.12 4.57 9.98
CA ARG A 38 2.86 6.01 10.21
C ARG A 38 1.38 6.39 10.27
N LEU A 39 0.48 5.53 9.80
CA LEU A 39 -0.96 5.75 9.87
C LEU A 39 -1.53 5.39 11.25
N PHE A 40 -0.77 4.71 12.11
CA PHE A 40 -1.27 4.21 13.40
C PHE A 40 -0.55 4.81 14.60
N THR A 41 0.53 5.54 14.38
CA THR A 41 1.32 6.13 15.47
C THR A 41 2.02 7.42 15.07
N PRO A 42 2.16 8.38 15.99
CA PRO A 42 3.08 9.50 15.82
C PRO A 42 4.54 9.13 16.11
N ALA A 43 4.81 7.91 16.57
CA ALA A 43 6.15 7.45 16.91
C ALA A 43 7.07 7.37 15.68
N SER A 44 8.38 7.36 15.94
CA SER A 44 9.39 7.26 14.89
C SER A 44 9.20 6.01 14.03
N ILE A 45 9.22 6.22 12.70
CA ILE A 45 9.11 5.15 11.71
C ILE A 45 10.32 4.21 11.69
N MET A 46 11.39 4.56 12.42
CA MET A 46 12.63 3.79 12.49
C MET A 46 12.40 2.35 12.92
N LEU A 47 11.49 2.10 13.88
CA LEU A 47 11.24 0.75 14.36
C LEU A 47 10.72 -0.17 13.24
N ALA A 48 9.80 0.33 12.42
CA ALA A 48 9.21 -0.40 11.31
C ALA A 48 10.22 -0.69 10.17
N HIS A 49 11.30 0.08 10.10
CA HIS A 49 12.34 -0.04 9.06
C HIS A 49 13.62 -0.72 9.55
N LYS A 50 13.57 -1.40 10.71
CA LYS A 50 14.64 -2.29 11.19
C LYS A 50 14.29 -3.73 10.87
N TRP A 51 15.30 -4.60 10.79
CA TRP A 51 15.09 -6.06 10.66
C TRP A 51 14.28 -6.65 11.82
N SER A 52 14.47 -6.13 13.05
CA SER A 52 13.63 -6.47 14.20
C SER A 52 12.16 -6.05 14.00
N GLY A 53 11.92 -5.06 13.15
CA GLY A 53 10.62 -4.53 12.75
C GLY A 53 9.73 -5.52 11.98
N LEU A 54 10.32 -6.56 11.37
CA LEU A 54 9.60 -7.54 10.56
C LEU A 54 8.48 -8.24 11.33
N LEU A 55 8.78 -8.74 12.54
CA LEU A 55 7.79 -9.38 13.40
C LEU A 55 6.96 -8.36 14.18
N PHE A 56 7.55 -7.24 14.59
CA PHE A 56 6.81 -6.16 15.24
C PHE A 56 7.45 -4.81 14.92
N PRO A 57 6.73 -3.85 14.31
CA PRO A 57 5.26 -3.80 14.16
C PRO A 57 4.71 -4.35 12.83
N ASN A 58 5.56 -4.72 11.87
CA ASN A 58 5.14 -4.92 10.48
C ASN A 58 4.17 -6.10 10.30
N LEU A 59 4.45 -7.25 10.92
CA LEU A 59 3.59 -8.42 10.81
C LEU A 59 2.19 -8.19 11.41
N PRO A 60 2.01 -7.66 12.64
CA PRO A 60 0.69 -7.33 13.19
C PRO A 60 -0.14 -6.42 12.28
N ILE A 61 0.47 -5.35 11.76
CA ILE A 61 -0.21 -4.42 10.85
C ILE A 61 -0.55 -5.11 9.54
N GLY A 62 0.38 -5.92 9.01
CA GLY A 62 0.14 -6.71 7.81
C GLY A 62 -1.00 -7.71 7.99
N LEU A 63 -1.10 -8.35 9.16
CA LEU A 63 -2.19 -9.27 9.49
C LEU A 63 -3.53 -8.55 9.61
N LEU A 64 -3.56 -7.35 10.19
CA LEU A 64 -4.75 -6.50 10.19
C LEU A 64 -5.24 -6.23 8.76
N PHE A 65 -4.35 -5.77 7.87
CA PHE A 65 -4.70 -5.53 6.47
C PHE A 65 -5.01 -6.82 5.69
N PHE A 66 -4.38 -7.94 6.03
CA PHE A 66 -4.66 -9.25 5.44
C PHE A 66 -6.10 -9.68 5.76
N VAL A 67 -6.51 -9.57 7.02
CA VAL A 67 -7.88 -9.87 7.47
C VAL A 67 -8.87 -8.93 6.81
N LEU A 68 -8.62 -7.61 6.86
CA LEU A 68 -9.48 -6.61 6.20
C LEU A 68 -9.59 -6.86 4.69
N TRP A 69 -8.49 -7.21 4.03
CA TRP A 69 -8.49 -7.51 2.61
C TRP A 69 -9.39 -8.71 2.32
N TYR A 70 -9.13 -9.87 2.90
CA TYR A 70 -9.84 -11.09 2.50
C TYR A 70 -11.29 -11.13 2.99
N LEU A 71 -11.63 -10.49 4.10
CA LEU A 71 -12.99 -10.51 4.66
C LEU A 71 -13.87 -9.33 4.23
N LEU A 72 -13.29 -8.17 3.93
CA LEU A 72 -14.02 -6.94 3.63
C LEU A 72 -13.69 -6.40 2.24
N TYR A 73 -12.48 -5.92 2.00
CA TYR A 73 -12.18 -5.17 0.77
C TYR A 73 -12.26 -6.02 -0.48
N ARG A 74 -11.73 -7.25 -0.44
CA ARG A 74 -11.73 -8.16 -1.57
C ARG A 74 -13.14 -8.47 -2.08
N PRO A 75 -14.11 -8.93 -1.27
CA PRO A 75 -15.46 -9.17 -1.78
C PRO A 75 -16.11 -7.89 -2.30
N VAL A 76 -16.00 -6.76 -1.60
CA VAL A 76 -16.60 -5.49 -2.05
C VAL A 76 -16.00 -5.00 -3.37
N ILE A 77 -14.67 -4.98 -3.50
CA ILE A 77 -13.99 -4.57 -4.73
C ILE A 77 -14.31 -5.53 -5.87
N TYR A 78 -14.48 -6.83 -5.59
CA TYR A 78 -14.88 -7.80 -6.61
C TYR A 78 -16.31 -7.57 -7.09
N ASP A 79 -17.23 -7.21 -6.20
CA ASP A 79 -18.60 -6.81 -6.58
C ASP A 79 -18.57 -5.54 -7.45
N PHE A 80 -17.79 -4.53 -7.05
CA PHE A 80 -17.69 -3.26 -7.77
C PHE A 80 -17.08 -3.41 -9.16
N LEU A 81 -16.11 -4.31 -9.32
CA LEU A 81 -15.39 -4.53 -10.57
C LEU A 81 -15.93 -5.70 -11.39
N GLY A 82 -16.87 -6.49 -10.85
CA GLY A 82 -17.37 -7.71 -11.47
C GLY A 82 -16.27 -8.76 -11.67
N LEU A 83 -15.52 -9.09 -10.60
CA LEU A 83 -14.39 -10.03 -10.64
C LEU A 83 -14.74 -11.38 -9.99
N GLN A 84 -14.30 -12.49 -10.61
CA GLN A 84 -14.25 -13.83 -9.99
C GLN A 84 -12.82 -14.30 -9.88
N HIS A 85 -12.42 -14.63 -8.67
CA HIS A 85 -11.24 -15.43 -8.44
C HIS A 85 -11.46 -16.16 -7.13
N ASP A 86 -11.44 -17.49 -7.12
CA ASP A 86 -11.65 -18.24 -5.88
C ASP A 86 -10.33 -18.46 -5.16
N LEU A 87 -10.34 -18.36 -3.83
CA LEU A 87 -9.15 -18.62 -3.00
C LEU A 87 -8.80 -20.11 -2.93
N LYS A 88 -9.67 -20.99 -3.44
CA LYS A 88 -9.52 -22.46 -3.45
C LYS A 88 -9.32 -23.09 -2.06
N ILE A 89 -9.78 -22.42 -0.99
CA ILE A 89 -9.76 -22.94 0.38
C ILE A 89 -10.98 -23.84 0.56
N LYS A 90 -10.79 -25.15 0.73
CA LYS A 90 -11.87 -26.14 0.81
C LYS A 90 -11.93 -26.89 2.14
N SER A 91 -10.89 -26.80 2.94
CA SER A 91 -10.76 -27.48 4.23
C SER A 91 -10.14 -26.57 5.29
N PHE A 92 -10.25 -27.00 6.56
CA PHE A 92 -9.56 -26.33 7.67
C PHE A 92 -8.04 -26.31 7.48
N ASN A 93 -7.46 -27.40 6.97
CA ASN A 93 -6.02 -27.48 6.69
C ASN A 93 -5.60 -26.47 5.61
N ASP A 94 -6.42 -26.27 4.57
CA ASP A 94 -6.15 -25.25 3.55
C ASP A 94 -6.18 -23.85 4.16
N ALA A 95 -7.11 -23.59 5.08
CA ALA A 95 -7.22 -22.30 5.76
C ALA A 95 -6.01 -22.03 6.65
N VAL A 96 -5.56 -23.02 7.43
CA VAL A 96 -4.35 -22.92 8.26
C VAL A 96 -3.12 -22.69 7.38
N ALA A 97 -2.96 -23.46 6.30
CA ALA A 97 -1.86 -23.29 5.35
C ALA A 97 -1.88 -21.90 4.70
N PHE A 98 -3.06 -21.40 4.32
CA PHE A 98 -3.24 -20.08 3.72
C PHE A 98 -2.84 -18.96 4.68
N ILE A 99 -3.25 -19.04 5.96
CA ILE A 99 -2.88 -18.07 6.99
C ILE A 99 -1.37 -18.11 7.23
N PHE A 100 -0.80 -19.31 7.40
CA PHE A 100 0.63 -19.48 7.61
C PHE A 100 1.46 -18.91 6.45
N MET A 101 1.11 -19.26 5.21
CA MET A 101 1.76 -18.69 4.03
C MET A 101 1.49 -17.19 3.89
N GLY A 102 0.35 -16.69 4.37
CA GLY A 102 0.05 -15.27 4.50
C GLY A 102 1.03 -14.54 5.42
N CYS A 103 1.31 -15.09 6.60
CA CYS A 103 2.32 -14.55 7.53
C CYS A 103 3.70 -14.49 6.86
N LEU A 104 4.13 -15.59 6.23
CA LEU A 104 5.42 -15.63 5.52
C LEU A 104 5.46 -14.62 4.37
N ALA A 105 4.39 -14.49 3.60
CA ALA A 105 4.27 -13.53 2.52
C ALA A 105 4.38 -12.08 3.02
N ILE A 106 3.75 -11.74 4.15
CA ILE A 106 3.87 -10.41 4.76
C ILE A 106 5.32 -10.15 5.19
N ILE A 107 5.97 -11.11 5.86
CA ILE A 107 7.36 -10.97 6.30
C ILE A 107 8.30 -10.80 5.11
N PHE A 108 8.16 -11.62 4.06
CA PHE A 108 8.97 -11.51 2.85
C PHE A 108 8.71 -10.19 2.10
N GLY A 109 7.46 -9.75 2.01
CA GLY A 109 7.12 -8.44 1.45
C GLY A 109 7.82 -7.31 2.20
N ALA A 110 7.73 -7.30 3.53
CA ALA A 110 8.38 -6.30 4.37
C ALA A 110 9.92 -6.35 4.24
N ALA A 111 10.50 -7.55 4.17
CA ALA A 111 11.93 -7.72 3.93
C ALA A 111 12.34 -7.10 2.57
N THR A 112 11.56 -7.30 1.50
CA THR A 112 11.86 -6.67 0.21
C THR A 112 11.75 -5.15 0.24
N HIS A 113 10.83 -4.60 1.04
CA HIS A 113 10.75 -3.17 1.28
C HIS A 113 12.02 -2.65 1.95
N LEU A 114 12.45 -3.25 3.06
CA LEU A 114 13.67 -2.88 3.78
C LEU A 114 14.93 -2.97 2.90
N ILE A 115 15.04 -4.02 2.09
CA ILE A 115 16.15 -4.19 1.15
C ILE A 115 16.17 -3.06 0.12
N TRP A 116 15.02 -2.75 -0.49
CA TRP A 116 14.92 -1.68 -1.48
C TRP A 116 15.25 -0.32 -0.86
N ASP A 117 14.68 -0.03 0.31
CA ASP A 117 14.94 1.21 1.02
C ASP A 117 16.41 1.36 1.39
N GLY A 118 17.05 0.28 1.83
CA GLY A 118 18.47 0.30 2.17
C GLY A 118 19.42 0.49 0.98
N LEU A 119 18.91 0.38 -0.26
CA LEU A 119 19.61 0.67 -1.51
C LEU A 119 19.25 2.04 -2.10
N THR A 120 18.27 2.75 -1.53
CA THR A 120 17.72 3.99 -2.12
C THR A 120 17.67 5.16 -1.14
N HIS A 121 18.05 4.98 0.12
CA HIS A 121 18.12 6.05 1.11
C HIS A 121 19.57 6.44 1.44
N LEU A 122 19.72 7.50 2.22
CA LEU A 122 21.00 7.91 2.80
C LEU A 122 20.79 8.27 4.28
N ASP A 123 20.14 7.35 5.00
CA ASP A 123 19.79 7.46 6.41
C ASP A 123 19.96 6.10 7.12
N PHE A 124 19.37 5.96 8.31
CA PHE A 124 19.41 4.73 9.11
C PHE A 124 18.90 3.46 8.40
N ARG A 125 18.18 3.57 7.27
CA ARG A 125 17.73 2.42 6.46
C ARG A 125 18.87 1.84 5.62
N SER A 126 19.87 2.66 5.30
CA SER A 126 20.89 2.37 4.29
C SER A 126 21.90 1.37 4.83
N PHE A 127 22.16 0.30 4.07
CA PHE A 127 23.16 -0.71 4.45
C PHE A 127 24.26 -0.90 3.39
N ALA A 128 24.10 -0.33 2.20
CA ALA A 128 25.06 -0.44 1.10
C ALA A 128 25.16 0.87 0.31
N PHE A 129 26.25 1.01 -0.45
CA PHE A 129 26.44 2.10 -1.43
C PHE A 129 26.36 3.54 -0.90
N HIS A 130 26.51 3.78 0.41
CA HIS A 130 26.45 5.12 1.03
C HIS A 130 27.20 6.21 0.25
N GLY A 131 28.47 5.95 -0.11
CA GLY A 131 29.30 6.90 -0.84
C GLY A 131 28.79 7.21 -2.26
N PHE A 132 28.07 6.28 -2.90
CA PHE A 132 27.43 6.52 -4.20
C PHE A 132 26.08 7.24 -4.03
N LEU A 133 25.29 6.83 -3.05
CA LEU A 133 23.96 7.37 -2.74
C LEU A 133 24.00 8.85 -2.31
N GLY A 134 25.11 9.29 -1.72
CA GLY A 134 25.37 10.69 -1.37
C GLY A 134 25.94 11.57 -2.50
N LYS A 135 26.32 11.00 -3.65
CA LYS A 135 26.83 11.80 -4.77
C LYS A 135 25.71 12.67 -5.32
N HIS A 136 26.05 13.90 -5.70
CA HIS A 136 25.14 14.80 -6.37
C HIS A 136 25.34 14.69 -7.89
N VAL A 137 24.23 14.63 -8.62
CA VAL A 137 24.21 14.57 -10.08
C VAL A 137 23.33 15.71 -10.59
N ALA A 138 23.78 16.35 -11.66
CA ALA A 138 23.01 17.39 -12.33
C ALA A 138 21.89 16.75 -13.16
N VAL A 139 20.64 17.15 -12.89
CA VAL A 139 19.45 16.75 -13.62
C VAL A 139 18.67 18.03 -13.95
N LEU A 140 18.44 18.29 -15.24
CA LEU A 140 17.71 19.47 -15.73
C LEU A 140 18.21 20.81 -15.16
N GLY A 141 19.54 20.95 -14.97
CA GLY A 141 20.16 22.17 -14.46
C GLY A 141 20.22 22.30 -12.94
N SER A 142 19.64 21.35 -12.19
CA SER A 142 19.66 21.31 -10.73
C SER A 142 20.44 20.11 -10.21
N HIS A 143 21.10 20.23 -9.06
CA HIS A 143 21.85 19.13 -8.44
C HIS A 143 21.01 18.40 -7.40
N TYR A 144 20.83 17.09 -7.59
CA TYR A 144 20.13 16.24 -6.63
C TYR A 144 21.02 15.08 -6.19
N PRO A 145 20.90 14.63 -4.93
CA PRO A 145 21.62 13.45 -4.49
C PRO A 145 21.05 12.19 -5.15
N VAL A 146 21.91 11.23 -5.45
CA VAL A 146 21.56 10.00 -6.19
C VAL A 146 20.44 9.23 -5.49
N HIS A 147 20.45 9.12 -4.15
CA HIS A 147 19.40 8.43 -3.41
C HIS A 147 18.01 9.00 -3.70
N PHE A 148 17.88 10.34 -3.79
CA PHE A 148 16.61 11.00 -4.10
C PHE A 148 16.14 10.70 -5.54
N ILE A 149 17.08 10.73 -6.50
CA ILE A 149 16.80 10.37 -7.89
C ILE A 149 16.34 8.92 -7.98
N LEU A 150 17.00 8.00 -7.27
CA LEU A 150 16.61 6.59 -7.24
C LEU A 150 15.23 6.39 -6.63
N GLN A 151 14.89 7.07 -5.54
CA GLN A 151 13.55 6.98 -4.94
C GLN A 151 12.45 7.35 -5.93
N ILE A 152 12.59 8.50 -6.60
CA ILE A 152 11.60 8.95 -7.59
C ILE A 152 11.61 8.07 -8.83
N GLY A 153 12.79 7.79 -9.40
CA GLY A 153 12.96 7.01 -10.62
C GLY A 153 12.42 5.59 -10.48
N CYS A 154 12.73 4.91 -9.38
CA CYS A 154 12.20 3.59 -9.07
C CYS A 154 10.66 3.59 -9.01
N SER A 155 10.04 4.62 -8.41
CA SER A 155 8.59 4.74 -8.36
C SER A 155 7.96 5.00 -9.73
N VAL A 156 8.53 5.92 -10.51
CA VAL A 156 8.06 6.23 -11.87
C VAL A 156 8.11 5.00 -12.77
N LEU A 157 9.11 4.12 -12.60
CA LEU A 157 9.23 2.88 -13.35
C LEU A 157 8.32 1.75 -12.82
N ALA A 158 8.21 1.61 -11.49
CA ALA A 158 7.45 0.53 -10.87
C ALA A 158 5.93 0.72 -11.00
N LEU A 159 5.43 1.95 -10.91
CA LEU A 159 3.99 2.23 -10.92
C LEU A 159 3.28 1.81 -12.23
N PRO A 160 3.80 2.09 -13.43
CA PRO A 160 3.24 1.54 -14.68
C PRO A 160 3.21 0.01 -14.71
N ILE A 161 4.20 -0.65 -14.11
CA ILE A 161 4.25 -2.11 -14.03
C ILE A 161 3.16 -2.62 -13.08
N VAL A 162 3.00 -2.01 -11.90
CA VAL A 162 1.90 -2.33 -10.97
C VAL A 162 0.55 -2.12 -11.64
N TYR A 163 0.35 -1.00 -12.34
CA TYR A 163 -0.86 -0.73 -13.11
C TYR A 163 -1.13 -1.82 -14.15
N TRP A 164 -0.11 -2.20 -14.93
CA TRP A 164 -0.21 -3.27 -15.90
C TRP A 164 -0.54 -4.63 -15.25
N GLN A 165 0.03 -4.94 -14.09
CA GLN A 165 -0.29 -6.15 -13.32
C GLN A 165 -1.76 -6.15 -12.88
N CYS A 166 -2.27 -5.02 -12.36
CA CYS A 166 -3.67 -4.86 -11.98
C CYS A 166 -4.61 -4.99 -13.18
N LEU A 167 -4.29 -4.34 -14.30
CA LEU A 167 -5.09 -4.41 -15.52
C LEU A 167 -5.12 -5.82 -16.11
N SER A 168 -3.97 -6.50 -16.11
CA SER A 168 -3.85 -7.90 -16.54
C SER A 168 -4.66 -8.83 -15.64
N TYR A 169 -4.65 -8.59 -14.32
CA TYR A 169 -5.46 -9.32 -13.36
C TYR A 169 -6.95 -9.11 -13.60
N TYR A 170 -7.38 -7.86 -13.78
CA TYR A 170 -8.76 -7.48 -14.09
C TYR A 170 -9.25 -8.16 -15.37
N ARG A 171 -8.49 -8.04 -16.47
CA ARG A 171 -8.86 -8.63 -17.78
C ARG A 171 -9.01 -10.15 -17.73
N ARG A 172 -8.24 -10.84 -16.87
CA ARG A 172 -8.29 -12.30 -16.71
C ARG A 172 -9.47 -12.77 -15.87
N HIS A 173 -9.91 -11.97 -14.90
CA HIS A 173 -10.88 -12.39 -13.88
C HIS A 173 -12.21 -11.65 -13.96
N LYS A 174 -12.38 -10.69 -14.88
CA LYS A 174 -13.67 -10.04 -15.11
C LYS A 174 -14.70 -11.06 -15.59
N HIS A 175 -15.90 -10.96 -15.06
CA HIS A 175 -17.05 -11.71 -15.56
C HIS A 175 -17.52 -11.14 -16.90
N THR A 176 -18.31 -11.94 -17.62
CA THR A 176 -19.02 -11.52 -18.83
C THR A 176 -20.28 -10.71 -18.51
N VAL A 177 -20.83 -10.86 -17.30
CA VAL A 177 -22.03 -10.13 -16.86
C VAL A 177 -21.65 -8.73 -16.40
N PRO A 178 -22.34 -7.68 -16.88
CA PRO A 178 -22.07 -6.31 -16.46
C PRO A 178 -22.46 -6.08 -14.99
N VAL A 179 -21.68 -5.25 -14.31
CA VAL A 179 -21.99 -4.80 -12.94
C VAL A 179 -23.22 -3.89 -12.99
N ALA A 180 -24.16 -4.09 -12.07
CA ALA A 180 -25.37 -3.26 -11.98
C ALA A 180 -25.03 -1.78 -11.76
N ILE A 181 -25.80 -0.89 -12.39
CA ILE A 181 -25.56 0.56 -12.31
C ILE A 181 -25.58 1.08 -10.87
N ASN A 182 -26.46 0.55 -10.01
CA ASN A 182 -26.54 0.95 -8.61
C ASN A 182 -25.26 0.59 -7.84
N THR A 183 -24.65 -0.57 -8.13
CA THR A 183 -23.37 -0.99 -7.57
C THR A 183 -22.24 -0.07 -8.01
N GLN A 184 -22.21 0.29 -9.31
CA GLN A 184 -21.23 1.24 -9.84
C GLN A 184 -21.38 2.63 -9.23
N CYS A 185 -22.60 3.14 -9.14
CA CYS A 185 -22.90 4.42 -8.49
C CYS A 185 -22.44 4.42 -7.03
N PHE A 186 -22.72 3.36 -6.28
CA PHE A 186 -22.25 3.22 -4.89
C PHE A 186 -20.71 3.18 -4.82
N ALA A 187 -20.05 2.43 -5.69
CA ALA A 187 -18.60 2.34 -5.75
C ALA A 187 -17.95 3.71 -6.02
N TYR A 188 -18.43 4.45 -7.02
CA TYR A 188 -17.90 5.77 -7.34
C TYR A 188 -18.24 6.81 -6.28
N ALA A 189 -19.46 6.80 -5.73
CA ALA A 189 -19.88 7.71 -4.68
C ALA A 189 -19.06 7.48 -3.39
N SER A 190 -18.87 6.23 -2.97
CA SER A 190 -18.06 5.92 -1.78
C SER A 190 -16.60 6.33 -1.92
N LEU A 191 -16.00 6.12 -3.10
CA LEU A 191 -14.64 6.59 -3.38
C LEU A 191 -14.56 8.12 -3.38
N LEU A 192 -15.53 8.80 -4.02
CA LEU A 192 -15.58 10.27 -4.05
C LEU A 192 -15.72 10.86 -2.65
N VAL A 193 -16.65 10.34 -1.84
CA VAL A 193 -16.88 10.80 -0.47
C VAL A 193 -15.64 10.56 0.39
N ALA A 194 -14.96 9.42 0.25
CA ALA A 194 -13.70 9.15 0.93
C ALA A 194 -12.60 10.15 0.54
N CYS A 195 -12.42 10.43 -0.75
CA CYS A 195 -11.44 11.40 -1.24
C CYS A 195 -11.76 12.83 -0.79
N ILE A 196 -13.03 13.25 -0.82
CA ILE A 196 -13.47 14.55 -0.32
C ILE A 196 -13.20 14.64 1.19
N GLY A 197 -13.57 13.62 1.96
CA GLY A 197 -13.31 13.59 3.40
C GLY A 197 -11.82 13.73 3.73
N GLY A 198 -10.95 12.99 3.03
CA GLY A 198 -9.50 13.13 3.16
C GLY A 198 -8.97 14.51 2.75
N ALA A 199 -9.52 15.11 1.68
CA ALA A 199 -9.12 16.46 1.26
C ALA A 199 -9.54 17.52 2.29
N LEU A 200 -10.72 17.37 2.90
CA LEU A 200 -11.21 18.26 3.95
C LEU A 200 -10.33 18.20 5.21
N THR A 201 -9.87 17.01 5.61
CA THR A 201 -8.94 16.90 6.75
C THR A 201 -7.56 17.48 6.44
N VAL A 202 -7.05 17.33 5.22
CA VAL A 202 -5.82 18.04 4.80
C VAL A 202 -6.01 19.54 4.83
N TRP A 203 -7.14 20.04 4.32
CA TRP A 203 -7.44 21.46 4.34
C TRP A 203 -7.50 22.00 5.76
N ASP A 204 -8.20 21.31 6.67
CA ASP A 204 -8.25 21.69 8.09
C ASP A 204 -6.84 21.68 8.72
N TYR A 205 -6.08 20.59 8.53
CA TYR A 205 -4.70 20.46 9.01
C TYR A 205 -3.80 21.62 8.58
N GLN A 206 -3.90 22.05 7.32
CA GLN A 206 -3.08 23.14 6.78
C GLN A 206 -3.35 24.50 7.43
N ARG A 207 -4.54 24.72 8.00
CA ARG A 207 -4.89 25.99 8.67
C ARG A 207 -4.07 26.24 9.94
N TYR A 208 -3.46 25.20 10.49
CA TYR A 208 -2.65 25.28 11.71
C TYR A 208 -1.14 25.46 11.44
N ILE A 209 -0.73 25.55 10.16
CA ILE A 209 0.68 25.64 9.76
C ILE A 209 0.97 27.03 9.21
N THR A 210 2.00 27.71 9.72
CA THR A 210 2.41 29.01 9.19
C THR A 210 3.14 28.84 7.84
N ALA A 211 3.04 29.86 6.97
CA ALA A 211 3.69 29.83 5.66
C ALA A 211 5.22 29.65 5.75
N GLU A 212 5.85 30.26 6.76
CA GLU A 212 7.28 30.12 7.02
C GLU A 212 7.66 28.67 7.38
N LEU A 213 6.89 28.05 8.28
CA LEU A 213 7.13 26.67 8.71
C LEU A 213 6.90 25.68 7.56
N TRP A 214 5.88 25.92 6.73
CA TRP A 214 5.63 25.14 5.52
C TRP A 214 6.78 25.22 4.52
N GLN A 215 7.35 26.40 4.27
CA GLN A 215 8.49 26.55 3.35
C GLN A 215 9.75 25.86 3.87
N ARG A 216 10.01 25.94 5.18
CA ARG A 216 11.19 25.36 5.81
C ARG A 216 11.15 23.83 5.87
N GLU A 217 9.99 23.24 6.14
CA GLU A 217 9.86 21.80 6.39
C GLU A 217 8.82 21.12 5.47
N SER A 218 8.69 21.62 4.24
CA SER A 218 7.70 21.17 3.25
C SER A 218 7.61 19.64 3.12
N TYR A 219 8.74 18.94 3.10
CA TYR A 219 8.77 17.48 3.02
C TYR A 219 8.03 16.80 4.19
N PHE A 220 8.23 17.28 5.41
CA PHE A 220 7.57 16.75 6.60
C PHE A 220 6.05 16.98 6.54
N PHE A 221 5.64 18.21 6.22
CA PHE A 221 4.22 18.57 6.17
C PHE A 221 3.46 17.91 5.02
N ILE A 222 4.11 17.72 3.87
CA ILE A 222 3.54 16.92 2.77
C ILE A 222 3.34 15.46 3.24
N GLY A 223 4.35 14.88 3.90
CA GLY A 223 4.24 13.53 4.46
C GLY A 223 3.10 13.40 5.47
N LYS A 224 2.93 14.39 6.36
CA LYS A 224 1.85 14.41 7.34
C LYS A 224 0.49 14.63 6.70
N ALA A 225 0.37 15.52 5.71
CA ALA A 225 -0.87 15.71 4.94
C ALA A 225 -1.30 14.42 4.22
N ILE A 226 -0.37 13.66 3.64
CA ILE A 226 -0.66 12.34 3.06
C ILE A 226 -1.20 11.38 4.11
N ASN A 227 -0.65 11.40 5.34
CA ASN A 227 -1.15 10.55 6.42
C ASN A 227 -2.57 10.94 6.84
N GLU A 228 -2.84 12.23 7.07
CA GLU A 228 -4.18 12.74 7.43
C GLU A 228 -5.21 12.37 6.35
N PHE A 229 -4.89 12.63 5.07
CA PHE A 229 -5.72 12.24 3.95
C PHE A 229 -6.03 10.74 3.99
N THR A 230 -4.98 9.92 4.11
CA THR A 230 -5.09 8.46 4.01
C THR A 230 -5.88 7.88 5.17
N GLN A 231 -5.67 8.37 6.39
CA GLN A 231 -6.42 7.92 7.58
C GLN A 231 -7.92 8.20 7.39
N THR A 232 -8.30 9.43 7.05
CA THR A 232 -9.72 9.79 6.88
C THR A 232 -10.35 9.06 5.70
N ALA A 233 -9.70 9.07 4.53
CA ALA A 233 -10.22 8.41 3.34
C ALA A 233 -10.39 6.90 3.56
N LEU A 234 -9.40 6.25 4.17
CA LEU A 234 -9.48 4.82 4.49
C LEU A 234 -10.61 4.51 5.47
N THR A 235 -10.78 5.31 6.53
CA THR A 235 -11.87 5.10 7.50
C THR A 235 -13.25 5.24 6.84
N ILE A 236 -13.47 6.29 6.05
CA ILE A 236 -14.73 6.51 5.32
C ILE A 236 -14.99 5.37 4.33
N TYR A 237 -13.97 4.99 3.55
CA TYR A 237 -14.10 3.90 2.57
C TYR A 237 -14.34 2.54 3.25
N THR A 238 -13.71 2.29 4.40
CA THR A 238 -13.98 1.09 5.22
C THR A 238 -15.44 1.03 5.65
N ALA A 239 -15.98 2.15 6.17
CA ALA A 239 -17.38 2.23 6.58
C ALA A 239 -18.33 1.99 5.39
N ALA A 240 -18.02 2.55 4.21
CA ALA A 240 -18.79 2.31 3.00
C ALA A 240 -18.74 0.82 2.56
N CYS A 241 -17.57 0.17 2.67
CA CYS A 241 -17.47 -1.27 2.39
C CYS A 241 -18.31 -2.10 3.36
N VAL A 242 -18.32 -1.77 4.65
CA VAL A 242 -19.17 -2.45 5.64
C VAL A 242 -20.65 -2.25 5.30
N LEU A 243 -21.06 -1.02 4.97
CA LEU A 243 -22.42 -0.72 4.54
C LEU A 243 -22.82 -1.53 3.30
N TRP A 244 -21.95 -1.60 2.29
CA TRP A 244 -22.19 -2.42 1.10
C TRP A 244 -22.43 -3.87 1.46
N ARG A 245 -21.60 -4.47 2.33
CA ARG A 245 -21.75 -5.87 2.77
C ARG A 245 -23.07 -6.12 3.50
N CYS A 246 -23.61 -5.12 4.20
CA CYS A 246 -24.93 -5.23 4.81
C CYS A 246 -26.04 -5.19 3.76
N LEU A 247 -25.99 -4.25 2.82
CA LEU A 247 -26.99 -4.07 1.77
C LEU A 247 -27.01 -5.24 0.77
N SER A 248 -25.83 -5.77 0.42
CA SER A 248 -25.69 -6.84 -0.57
C SER A 248 -26.07 -8.22 -0.04
N ARG A 249 -26.21 -8.39 1.28
CA ARG A 249 -26.70 -9.64 1.91
C ARG A 249 -28.23 -9.70 1.99
N THR A 250 -28.87 -8.54 1.92
CA THR A 250 -30.33 -8.40 2.01
C THR A 250 -31.04 -8.35 0.66
N ALA A 251 -30.28 -8.25 -0.43
CA ALA A 251 -30.75 -8.26 -1.81
C ALA A 251 -30.58 -9.66 -2.43
#